data_AF-A0A4W2CFU1-F1
#
_entry.id   AF-A0A4W2CFU1-F1
#
_cell.length_a   1.000
_cell.length_b   1.000
_cell.length_c   1.000
_cell.angle_alpha   90.00
_cell.angle_beta   90.00
_cell.angle_gamma   90.00
#
_symmetry.space_group_name_H-M   'P 1'
#
loop_
_entity.id
_entity.type
_entity.pdbx_description
1 polymer ?
#
loop_
_entity_poly.entity_id
_entity_poly.type
_entity_poly.pdbx_seq_one_letter_code
_entity_poly.pdbx_strand_id
1 'polypeptide(L)' 'LKVTRPVAEIGVGAYGTVYKARDLHSGHFMALKSVRVPSGGGAGGGLPISTVWEVALLQRLEAFEHPNVVRLMDVCATA' A
#
# COMPACT_ATOMS: atom_id res chain seq x y z
N LEU A 1 -6.83 9.53 5.37
CA LEU A 1 -5.53 9.36 4.70
C LEU A 1 -4.44 9.76 5.67
N LYS A 2 -3.66 8.79 6.16
CA LYS A 2 -2.50 9.10 6.98
C LYS A 2 -1.47 9.86 6.15
N VAL A 3 -1.12 11.08 6.59
CA VAL A 3 -0.06 11.86 5.94
C VAL A 3 1.28 11.31 6.42
N THR A 4 2.05 10.77 5.48
CA THR A 4 3.35 10.18 5.78
C THR A 4 4.46 10.90 5.03
N ARG A 5 5.66 10.92 5.61
CA ARG A 5 6.87 11.45 4.97
C ARG A 5 7.86 10.31 4.70
N PRO A 6 8.23 10.03 3.44
CA PRO A 6 9.29 9.07 3.13
C PRO A 6 10.61 9.47 3.80
N VAL A 7 11.35 8.48 4.31
CA VAL A 7 12.62 8.65 5.01
C VAL A 7 13.76 7.99 4.24
N ALA A 8 13.56 6.76 3.80
CA ALA A 8 14.53 6.02 3.01
C ALA A 8 13.83 4.93 2.18
N GLU A 9 14.40 4.60 1.03
CA GLU A 9 14.06 3.36 0.33
C GLU A 9 14.63 2.17 1.10
N ILE A 10 13.84 1.11 1.26
CA ILE A 10 14.23 -0.10 2.00
C ILE A 10 14.15 -1.38 1.16
N GLY A 11 13.63 -1.31 -0.07
CA GLY A 11 13.67 -2.45 -0.99
C GLY A 11 12.88 -2.23 -2.26
N VAL A 12 13.25 -2.98 -3.30
CA VAL A 12 12.59 -3.00 -4.61
C VAL A 12 12.14 -4.42 -4.90
N GLY A 13 10.90 -4.58 -5.35
CA GLY A 13 10.34 -5.84 -5.81
C GLY A 13 9.72 -5.71 -7.19
N ALA A 14 9.26 -6.85 -7.73
CA ALA A 14 8.67 -6.92 -9.07
C ALA A 14 7.53 -5.90 -9.30
N TYR A 15 6.73 -5.63 -8.25
CA TYR A 15 5.56 -4.76 -8.33
C TYR A 15 5.79 -3.31 -7.88
N GLY A 16 7.02 -2.96 -7.46
CA GLY A 16 7.35 -1.59 -7.06
C GLY A 16 8.30 -1.50 -5.87
N THR A 17 8.35 -0.31 -5.28
CA THR A 17 9.35 0.07 -4.28
C THR A 17 8.73 0.21 -2.89
N VAL A 18 9.46 -0.22 -1.87
CA VAL A 18 9.09 -0.07 -0.46
C VAL A 18 9.97 0.99 0.19
N TYR A 19 9.34 1.94 0.85
CA TYR A 19 9.99 3.01 1.59
C TYR A 19 9.71 2.85 3.09
N LYS A 20 10.70 3.14 3.92
CA LYS A 20 10.44 3.51 5.32
C LYS A 20 9.89 4.93 5.32
N ALA A 21 8.72 5.11 5.90
CA ALA A 21 8.06 6.41 6.05
C ALA A 21 7.78 6.70 7.52
N ARG A 22 7.64 7.98 7.86
CA ARG A 22 7.21 8.43 9.18
C ARG A 22 5.79 8.96 9.07
N ASP A 23 4.89 8.44 9.89
CA ASP A 23 3.57 9.03 10.09
C ASP A 23 3.74 10.38 10.78
N LEU A 24 3.21 11.44 10.17
CA LEU A 24 3.36 12.80 10.68
C LEU A 24 2.48 13.07 11.90
N HIS A 25 1.43 12.28 12.11
CA HIS A 25 0.53 12.48 13.24
C HIS A 25 1.01 11.75 14.50
N SER A 26 1.32 10.46 14.38
CA SER A 26 1.78 9.66 15.52
C SER A 26 3.30 9.68 15.72
N GLY A 27 4.07 10.08 14.70
CA GLY A 27 5.53 10.03 14.72
C GLY A 27 6.12 8.63 14.53
N HIS A 28 5.30 7.58 14.43
CA HIS A 28 5.74 6.20 14.24
C HIS A 28 6.28 5.95 12.83
N PHE A 29 7.19 4.97 12.72
CA PHE A 29 7.66 4.49 11.43
C PHE A 29 6.74 3.42 10.85
N MET A 30 6.58 3.45 9.53
CA MET A 30 5.74 2.56 8.76
C MET A 30 6.44 2.18 7.45
N ALA A 31 6.01 1.06 6.84
CA ALA A 31 6.42 0.71 5.48
C ALA A 31 5.38 1.23 4.48
N LEU A 32 5.84 1.98 3.48
CA LEU A 32 5.04 2.46 2.36
C LEU A 32 5.44 1.70 1.11
N LYS A 33 4.56 0.81 0.62
CA LYS A 33 4.76 0.09 -0.64
C LYS A 33 4.06 0.83 -1.77
N SER A 34 4.85 1.46 -2.65
CA SER A 34 4.35 2.05 -3.89
C SER A 34 4.24 0.95 -4.94
N VAL A 35 3.01 0.62 -5.33
CA VAL A 35 2.73 -0.42 -6.32
C VAL A 35 2.44 0.23 -7.67
N ARG A 36 3.15 -0.19 -8.71
CA ARG A 36 2.88 0.23 -10.08
C ARG A 36 1.81 -0.67 -10.65
N VAL A 37 0.62 -0.11 -10.82
CA VAL A 37 -0.52 -0.83 -11.40
C VAL A 37 -0.61 -0.46 -12.88
N PRO A 38 -0.52 -1.41 -13.82
CA PRO A 38 -0.71 -1.12 -15.23
C PRO A 38 -2.14 -0.61 -15.45
N SER A 39 -2.30 0.65 -15.85
CA SER A 39 -3.57 1.13 -16.37
C SER A 39 -3.82 0.43 -17.70
N GLY A 40 -4.77 -0.50 -17.74
CA GLY A 40 -5.15 -1.15 -18.99
C GLY A 40 -5.53 -0.10 -20.02
N GLY A 41 -4.86 -0.10 -21.17
CA GLY A 41 -5.10 0.85 -22.26
C GLY A 41 -6.52 0.68 -22.80
N GLY A 42 -7.42 1.59 -22.41
CA GLY A 42 -8.80 1.66 -22.88
C GLY A 42 -9.57 2.72 -22.10
N ALA A 43 -10.50 3.41 -22.78
CA ALA A 43 -11.28 4.53 -22.26
C ALA A 43 -12.20 4.08 -21.11
N GLY A 44 -11.65 4.05 -19.88
CA GLY A 44 -12.32 3.62 -18.66
C GLY A 44 -11.35 3.40 -17.50
N GLY A 45 -10.32 4.25 -17.40
CA GLY A 45 -9.13 4.10 -16.55
C GLY A 45 -9.43 3.76 -15.09
N GLY A 46 -9.40 2.46 -14.78
CA GLY A 46 -9.55 1.91 -13.44
C GLY A 46 -8.44 0.91 -13.12
N LEU A 47 -8.36 0.52 -11.85
CA LEU A 47 -7.44 -0.53 -11.41
C LEU A 47 -7.87 -1.89 -12.01
N PRO A 48 -6.94 -2.78 -12.38
CA PRO A 48 -7.24 -4.16 -12.70
C PRO A 48 -8.03 -4.82 -11.57
N ILE A 49 -9.04 -5.61 -11.93
CA ILE A 49 -9.93 -6.24 -10.95
C ILE A 49 -9.14 -7.11 -9.95
N SER A 50 -8.09 -7.79 -10.40
CA SER A 50 -7.21 -8.59 -9.54
C SER A 50 -6.58 -7.76 -8.42
N THR A 51 -6.11 -6.55 -8.72
CA THR A 51 -5.53 -5.63 -7.74
C THR A 51 -6.56 -5.21 -6.70
N VAL A 52 -7.82 -4.99 -7.12
CA VAL A 52 -8.92 -4.68 -6.20
C VAL A 52 -9.17 -5.85 -5.24
N TRP A 53 -9.21 -7.08 -5.75
CA TRP A 53 -9.41 -8.28 -4.92
C TRP A 53 -8.25 -8.51 -3.95
N GLU A 54 -7.01 -8.33 -4.37
CA GLU A 54 -5.82 -8.47 -3.51
C GLU A 54 -5.87 -7.47 -2.35
N VAL A 55 -6.14 -6.19 -2.64
CA VAL A 55 -6.27 -5.15 -1.61
C VAL A 55 -7.43 -5.45 -0.66
N ALA A 56 -8.59 -5.84 -1.17
CA ALA A 56 -9.75 -6.18 -0.35
C ALA A 56 -9.47 -7.37 0.58
N LEU A 57 -8.71 -8.37 0.11
CA LEU A 57 -8.31 -9.50 0.94
C LEU A 57 -7.36 -9.07 2.06
N LEU A 58 -6.37 -8.22 1.77
CA LEU A 58 -5.45 -7.70 2.78
C LEU A 58 -6.18 -6.87 3.85
N GLN A 59 -7.18 -6.07 3.46
CA GLN A 59 -8.04 -5.33 4.40
C GLN A 59 -8.84 -6.28 5.30
N ARG A 60 -9.40 -7.36 4.74
CA ARG A 60 -10.10 -8.39 5.54
C ARG A 60 -9.17 -9.10 6.51
N LEU A 61 -7.93 -9.38 6.11
CA LEU A 61 -6.92 -10.00 6.97
C LEU A 61 -6.54 -9.11 8.15
N GLU A 62 -6.58 -7.78 7.99
CA GLU A 62 -6.30 -6.84 9.08
C GLU A 62 -7.23 -7.05 10.28
N ALA A 63 -8.51 -7.35 10.04
CA ALA A 63 -9.52 -7.52 11.09
C ALA A 63 -9.22 -8.69 12.06
N PHE A 64 -8.35 -9.61 11.68
CA PHE A 64 -7.96 -10.74 12.54
C PHE A 64 -6.83 -10.39 13.52
N GLU A 65 -6.15 -9.24 13.34
CA GLU A 65 -5.07 -8.75 14.21
C GLU A 65 -4.04 -9.82 14.62
N HIS A 66 -3.67 -10.69 13.67
CA HIS A 66 -2.81 -11.83 13.95
C HIS A 66 -1.38 -11.40 14.30
N PRO A 67 -0.78 -11.86 15.42
CA PRO A 67 0.49 -11.36 15.93
C PRO A 67 1.69 -11.58 14.98
N ASN A 68 1.62 -12.59 14.12
CA ASN A 68 2.68 -12.92 13.14
C ASN A 68 2.42 -12.38 11.73
N VAL A 69 1.36 -11.60 11.52
CA VAL A 69 1.04 -10.99 10.23
C VAL A 69 1.13 -9.47 10.36
N VAL A 70 1.91 -8.84 9.51
CA VAL A 70 2.03 -7.38 9.52
C VAL A 70 0.70 -6.73 9.14
N ARG A 71 0.33 -5.68 9.85
CA ARG A 71 -0.94 -4.99 9.65
C ARG A 71 -0.91 -4.08 8.42
N LEU A 72 -1.94 -4.18 7.58
CA LEU A 72 -2.23 -3.18 6.57
C LEU A 72 -2.85 -1.97 7.27
N MET A 73 -2.26 -0.79 7.12
CA MET A 73 -2.67 0.37 7.91
C MET A 73 -3.57 1.34 7.15
N ASP A 74 -3.33 1.52 5.86
CA ASP A 74 -4.12 2.38 4.96
C ASP A 74 -3.79 1.97 3.51
N VAL A 75 -4.69 2.26 2.58
CA VAL A 75 -4.48 2.09 1.14
C VAL A 75 -4.97 3.34 0.43
N CYS A 76 -4.10 3.91 -0.40
CA CYS A 76 -4.42 5.08 -1.20
C CYS A 76 -4.12 4.81 -2.66
N ALA A 77 -5.09 5.10 -3.52
CA ALA A 77 -4.85 5.18 -4.96
C ALA A 77 -4.49 6.63 -5.30
N THR A 78 -3.35 6.80 -5.98
CA THR A 78 -2.98 8.07 -6.60
C THR A 78 -3.48 8.05 -8.04
N ALA A 79 -4.20 9.10 -8.43
CA ALA A 79 -4.68 9.30 -9.79
C ALA A 79 -3.55 9.80 -10.71
#